data_AF-A0A9C8E3H3-F1
#
_entry.id   AF-A0A9C8E3H3-F1
#
_cell.length_a   1.000
_cell.length_b   1.000
_cell.length_c   1.000
_cell.angle_alpha   90.00
_cell.angle_beta   90.00
_cell.angle_gamma   90.00
#
_symmetry.space_group_name_H-M   'P 1'
#
loop_
_entity.id
_entity.type
_entity.pdbx_description
1 polymer ?
#
loop_
_entity_poly.entity_id
_entity_poly.type
_entity_poly.pdbx_seq_one_letter_code
_entity_poly.pdbx_strand_id
1 'polypeptide(L)'
;MASRIKAINAYRPKIDLGPTVQKDELVRYIADRTGLNEGEVDIVLKELRDAVIFFNRQGRGVKLEGLGTYLPNIRLDGTFDVQHRLDREIKNALNIPGAFTGTIINRENIGKTADDLVALWNSEHPDDPVS
;
A
#
# COMPACT_ATOMS: atom_id res chain seq x y z
N MET A 1 -29.95 -14.79 4.79
CA MET A 1 -29.17 -15.25 3.63
C MET A 1 -28.10 -14.19 3.36
N ALA A 2 -26.84 -14.55 3.55
CA ALA A 2 -25.72 -13.64 3.38
C ALA A 2 -25.42 -13.43 1.90
N SER A 3 -24.84 -12.27 1.55
CA SER A 3 -24.29 -12.10 0.21
C SER A 3 -22.95 -12.83 0.09
N ARG A 4 -22.65 -13.36 -1.10
CA ARG A 4 -21.36 -13.98 -1.41
C ARG A 4 -20.17 -13.07 -1.06
N ILE A 5 -20.33 -11.75 -1.27
CA ILE A 5 -19.32 -10.74 -0.93
C ILE A 5 -19.11 -10.65 0.59
N LYS A 6 -20.17 -10.75 1.40
CA LYS A 6 -20.07 -10.74 2.87
C LYS A 6 -19.24 -11.92 3.36
N ALA A 7 -19.53 -13.13 2.88
CA ALA A 7 -18.81 -14.35 3.23
C ALA A 7 -17.32 -14.28 2.85
N ILE A 8 -17.01 -13.92 1.59
CA ILE A 8 -15.63 -13.79 1.12
C ILE A 8 -14.88 -12.72 1.93
N ASN A 9 -15.50 -11.57 2.20
CA ASN A 9 -14.86 -10.51 2.97
C ASN A 9 -14.58 -10.92 4.41
N ALA A 10 -15.34 -11.83 5.01
CA ALA A 10 -15.07 -12.33 6.36
C ALA A 10 -13.77 -13.17 6.39
N TYR A 11 -13.60 -14.09 5.43
CA TYR A 11 -12.55 -15.11 5.49
C TYR A 11 -11.35 -14.88 4.57
N ARG A 12 -11.39 -13.92 3.62
CA ARG A 12 -10.25 -13.67 2.75
C ARG A 12 -9.00 -13.29 3.56
N PRO A 13 -7.78 -13.67 3.13
CA PRO A 13 -6.55 -13.16 3.72
C PRO A 13 -6.50 -11.64 3.66
N LYS A 14 -6.13 -11.01 4.77
CA LYS A 14 -5.97 -9.55 4.86
C LYS A 14 -4.71 -9.22 5.64
N ILE A 15 -4.03 -8.15 5.24
CA ILE A 15 -2.98 -7.58 6.07
C ILE A 15 -3.65 -6.88 7.25
N ASP A 16 -3.22 -7.21 8.46
CA ASP A 16 -3.52 -6.40 9.63
C ASP A 16 -2.61 -5.18 9.59
N LEU A 17 -3.16 -4.04 9.19
CA LEU A 17 -2.39 -2.82 9.01
C LEU A 17 -1.97 -2.27 10.38
N GLY A 18 -0.66 -2.28 10.63
CA GLY A 18 -0.07 -1.56 11.75
C GLY A 18 -0.23 -0.05 11.63
N PRO A 19 0.20 0.72 12.66
CA PRO A 19 0.16 2.17 12.60
C PRO A 19 0.98 2.68 11.40
N THR A 20 0.43 3.65 10.69
CA THR A 20 1.16 4.32 9.62
C THR A 20 2.39 5.02 10.20
N VAL A 21 3.57 4.66 9.72
CA VAL A 21 4.83 5.33 10.05
C VAL A 21 4.69 6.82 9.75
N GLN A 22 4.85 7.64 10.79
CA GLN A 22 4.78 9.09 10.67
C GLN A 22 6.14 9.68 10.30
N LYS A 23 6.14 10.96 9.91
CA LYS A 23 7.34 11.66 9.45
C LYS A 23 8.51 11.55 10.44
N ASP A 24 8.27 11.74 11.73
CA ASP A 24 9.34 11.77 12.73
C ASP A 24 10.03 10.40 12.88
N GLU A 25 9.25 9.32 12.83
CA GLU A 25 9.79 7.96 12.84
C GLU A 25 10.59 7.66 11.57
N LEU A 26 10.07 8.06 10.39
CA LEU A 26 10.78 7.91 9.12
C LEU A 26 12.09 8.71 9.08
N VAL A 27 12.07 9.96 9.55
CA VAL A 27 13.23 10.85 9.62
C VAL A 27 14.31 10.25 10.49
N ARG A 28 13.96 9.78 11.70
CA ARG A 28 14.90 9.10 12.59
C ARG A 28 15.46 7.84 11.95
N TYR A 29 14.61 7.01 11.36
CA TYR A 29 15.04 5.79 10.67
C TYR A 29 16.11 6.04 9.60
N ILE A 30 15.96 7.12 8.82
CA ILE A 30 16.91 7.51 7.78
C ILE A 30 18.18 8.13 8.39
N ALA A 31 18.04 9.04 9.36
CA ALA A 31 19.18 9.69 10.02
C ALA A 31 20.13 8.64 10.64
N ASP A 32 19.58 7.65 11.34
CA ASP A 32 20.34 6.55 11.98
C ASP A 32 21.15 5.69 10.99
N ARG A 33 20.83 5.74 9.69
CA ARG A 33 21.45 4.93 8.63
C ARG A 33 22.27 5.75 7.65
N THR A 34 22.42 7.04 7.91
CA THR A 34 23.17 7.97 7.06
C THR A 34 24.12 8.80 7.93
N GLY A 35 24.89 9.69 7.30
CA GLY A 35 25.66 10.70 8.03
C GLY A 35 24.87 11.98 8.33
N LEU A 36 23.58 12.02 7.98
CA LEU A 36 22.73 13.21 8.14
C LEU A 36 22.05 13.22 9.50
N ASN A 37 21.89 14.41 10.09
CA ASN A 37 21.05 14.56 11.27
C ASN A 37 19.56 14.63 10.90
N GLU A 38 18.67 14.40 11.89
CA GLU A 38 17.22 14.40 11.67
C GLU A 38 16.70 15.70 11.00
N GLY A 39 17.29 16.86 11.33
CA GLY A 39 16.91 18.14 10.74
C GLY A 39 17.25 18.24 9.25
N GLU A 40 18.43 17.75 8.85
CA GLU A 40 18.85 17.68 7.46
C GLU A 40 17.94 16.75 6.64
N VAL A 41 17.58 15.58 7.21
CA VAL A 41 16.65 14.65 6.55
C VAL A 41 15.26 15.27 6.36
N ASP A 42 14.71 15.95 7.38
CA ASP A 42 13.41 16.63 7.28
C ASP A 42 13.42 17.72 6.20
N ILE A 43 14.52 18.47 6.06
CA ILE A 43 14.68 19.46 4.98
C ILE A 43 14.70 18.77 3.62
N VAL A 44 15.51 17.72 3.45
CA VAL A 44 15.59 16.97 2.18
C VAL A 44 14.23 16.42 1.75
N LEU A 45 13.44 15.87 2.68
CA LEU A 45 12.09 15.36 2.36
C LEU A 45 11.14 16.47 1.91
N LYS A 46 11.23 17.68 2.49
CA LYS A 46 10.42 18.84 2.08
C LYS A 46 10.83 19.35 0.71
N GLU A 47 12.13 19.52 0.47
CA GLU A 47 12.66 19.97 -0.82
C GLU A 47 12.35 18.96 -1.93
N LEU A 48 12.37 17.66 -1.62
CA LEU A 48 11.98 16.61 -2.56
C LEU A 48 10.50 16.73 -2.96
N ARG A 49 9.60 16.96 -2.00
CA ARG A 49 8.18 17.22 -2.28
C ARG A 49 8.02 18.44 -3.18
N ASP A 50 8.71 19.53 -2.87
CA ASP A 50 8.57 20.79 -3.59
C ASP A 50 9.15 20.69 -5.02
N ALA A 51 10.23 19.93 -5.20
CA ALA A 51 10.75 19.57 -6.52
C ALA A 51 9.74 18.74 -7.34
N VAL A 52 9.10 17.74 -6.73
CA VAL A 52 8.04 16.95 -7.39
C VAL A 52 6.91 17.88 -7.86
N ILE A 53 6.44 18.79 -7.00
CA ILE A 53 5.39 19.76 -7.35
C ILE A 53 5.86 20.68 -8.49
N PHE A 54 7.07 21.22 -8.41
CA PHE A 54 7.61 22.16 -9.38
C PHE A 54 7.65 21.55 -10.80
N PHE A 55 8.19 20.35 -10.94
CA PHE A 55 8.27 19.70 -12.25
C PHE A 55 6.91 19.19 -12.75
N ASN A 56 6.03 18.70 -11.87
CA ASN A 56 4.68 18.27 -12.27
C ASN A 56 3.86 19.46 -12.82
N ARG A 57 4.00 20.66 -12.25
CA ARG A 57 3.39 21.88 -12.79
C ARG A 57 3.86 22.25 -14.20
N GLN A 58 5.01 21.75 -14.63
CA GLN A 58 5.55 21.92 -15.99
C GLN A 58 5.13 20.78 -16.93
N GLY A 59 4.25 19.88 -16.50
CA GLY A 59 3.89 18.68 -17.27
C GLY A 59 4.98 17.60 -17.28
N ARG A 60 5.96 17.68 -16.37
CA ARG A 60 7.10 16.74 -16.31
C ARG A 60 6.95 15.80 -15.13
N GLY A 61 7.00 14.50 -15.41
CA GLY A 61 7.04 13.48 -14.38
C GLY A 61 8.38 13.45 -13.63
N VAL A 62 8.34 13.04 -12.37
CA VAL A 62 9.53 12.88 -11.53
C VAL A 62 9.64 11.43 -11.10
N LYS A 63 10.73 10.77 -11.52
CA LYS A 63 11.10 9.44 -11.05
C LYS A 63 11.93 9.60 -9.77
N LEU A 64 11.43 9.05 -8.67
CA LEU A 64 12.17 8.87 -7.43
C LEU A 64 12.68 7.42 -7.43
N GLU A 65 13.97 7.26 -7.65
CA GLU A 65 14.61 5.94 -7.73
C GLU A 65 14.33 5.13 -6.47
N GLY A 66 13.96 3.86 -6.65
CA GLY A 66 13.58 2.96 -5.55
C GLY A 66 12.18 3.18 -4.95
N LEU A 67 11.44 4.24 -5.34
CA LEU A 67 10.07 4.51 -4.84
C LEU A 67 9.02 4.43 -5.94
N GLY A 68 9.22 5.16 -7.03
CA GLY A 68 8.28 5.18 -8.14
C GLY A 68 8.35 6.47 -8.95
N THR A 69 7.38 6.63 -9.85
CA THR A 69 7.28 7.81 -10.71
C THR A 69 5.98 8.56 -10.43
N TYR A 70 6.09 9.86 -10.18
CA TYR A 70 4.98 10.80 -10.00
C TYR A 70 4.77 11.57 -11.30
N LEU A 71 3.64 11.35 -11.96
CA LEU A 71 3.31 11.90 -13.28
C LEU A 71 2.13 12.86 -13.20
N PRO A 72 2.21 14.04 -13.82
CA PRO A 72 1.07 14.93 -13.87
C PRO A 72 0.00 14.33 -14.78
N ASN A 73 -1.25 14.47 -14.38
CA ASN A 73 -2.42 14.00 -15.12
C ASN A 73 -3.50 15.08 -15.12
N ILE A 74 -4.38 15.07 -16.11
CA ILE A 74 -5.52 15.99 -16.21
C ILE A 74 -6.79 15.20 -16.52
N ARG A 75 -7.85 15.48 -15.77
CA ARG A 75 -9.17 14.88 -15.99
C ARG A 75 -9.93 15.63 -17.09
N LEU A 76 -11.02 15.03 -17.57
CA LEU A 76 -11.85 15.62 -18.64
C LEU A 76 -12.48 16.96 -18.24
N ASP A 77 -12.64 17.21 -16.94
CA ASP A 77 -13.16 18.47 -16.38
C ASP A 77 -12.08 19.55 -16.20
N GLY A 78 -10.82 19.27 -16.55
CA GLY A 78 -9.70 20.17 -16.39
C GLY A 78 -9.02 20.12 -15.02
N THR A 79 -9.49 19.28 -14.08
CA THR A 79 -8.85 19.12 -12.77
C THR A 79 -7.53 18.35 -12.92
N PHE A 80 -6.46 18.90 -12.36
CA PHE A 80 -5.15 18.23 -12.31
C PHE A 80 -5.10 17.18 -11.20
N ASP A 81 -4.41 16.08 -11.48
CA ASP A 81 -4.17 14.96 -10.57
C ASP A 81 -2.72 14.47 -10.74
N VAL A 82 -2.25 13.60 -9.85
CA VAL A 82 -0.93 12.97 -9.95
C VAL A 82 -1.09 11.47 -10.03
N GLN A 83 -0.69 10.88 -11.16
CA GLN A 83 -0.59 9.43 -11.28
C GLN A 83 0.71 8.96 -10.61
N HIS A 84 0.61 8.00 -9.69
CA HIS A 84 1.77 7.33 -9.11
C HIS A 84 1.97 5.94 -9.74
N ARG A 85 3.21 5.64 -10.15
CA ARG A 85 3.62 4.31 -10.62
C ARG A 85 4.66 3.75 -9.65
N LEU A 86 4.25 2.76 -8.87
CA LEU A 86 5.11 2.08 -7.88
C LEU A 86 6.33 1.44 -8.56
N ASP A 87 7.50 1.57 -7.95
CA ASP A 87 8.70 0.89 -8.41
C ASP A 87 8.57 -0.65 -8.28
N ARG A 88 9.11 -1.36 -9.27
CA ARG A 88 9.05 -2.83 -9.31
C ARG A 88 9.86 -3.46 -8.19
N GLU A 89 10.93 -2.82 -7.74
CA GLU A 89 11.79 -3.33 -6.67
C GLU A 89 11.04 -3.44 -5.35
N ILE A 90 10.22 -2.44 -4.99
CA ILE A 90 9.36 -2.50 -3.79
C ILE A 90 8.42 -3.70 -3.87
N LYS A 91 7.74 -3.84 -5.01
CA LYS A 91 6.81 -4.97 -5.21
C LYS A 91 7.53 -6.31 -5.10
N ASN A 92 8.69 -6.44 -5.72
CA ASN A 92 9.46 -7.67 -5.70
C ASN A 92 9.96 -8.00 -4.28
N ALA A 93 10.47 -7.00 -3.55
CA ALA A 93 10.95 -7.16 -2.18
C ALA A 93 9.87 -7.70 -1.23
N LEU A 94 8.63 -7.22 -1.38
CA LEU A 94 7.48 -7.71 -0.59
C LEU A 94 7.08 -9.15 -0.91
N ASN A 95 7.40 -9.64 -2.11
CA ASN A 95 7.01 -10.97 -2.59
C ASN A 95 8.14 -12.01 -2.49
N ILE A 96 9.27 -11.66 -1.88
CA ILE A 96 10.30 -12.64 -1.51
C ILE A 96 9.69 -13.59 -0.46
N PRO A 97 9.73 -14.92 -0.65
CA PRO A 97 9.20 -15.87 0.32
C PRO A 97 9.77 -15.62 1.73
N GLY A 98 8.89 -15.38 2.69
CA GLY A 98 9.26 -15.12 4.09
C GLY A 98 9.71 -13.68 4.40
N ALA A 99 9.78 -12.77 3.43
CA ALA A 99 10.21 -11.38 3.68
C ALA A 99 9.13 -10.51 4.34
N PHE A 100 7.84 -10.83 4.17
CA PHE A 100 6.77 -10.09 4.82
C PHE A 100 6.73 -10.40 6.32
N THR A 101 7.08 -9.40 7.13
CA THR A 101 7.16 -9.51 8.60
C THR A 101 5.89 -9.07 9.33
N GLY A 102 4.90 -8.53 8.61
CA GLY A 102 3.63 -8.09 9.20
C GLY A 102 2.67 -9.24 9.52
N THR A 103 1.55 -8.89 10.13
CA THR A 103 0.49 -9.84 10.48
C THR A 103 -0.48 -10.01 9.31
N ILE A 104 -0.85 -11.26 9.01
CA ILE A 104 -1.88 -11.62 8.05
C ILE A 104 -3.03 -12.27 8.82
N ILE A 105 -4.20 -11.66 8.74
CA ILE A 105 -5.47 -12.22 9.23
C ILE A 105 -5.94 -13.26 8.22
N ASN A 106 -6.45 -14.39 8.71
CA ASN A 106 -6.89 -15.53 7.89
C ASN A 106 -5.77 -16.08 7.00
N ARG A 107 -4.54 -16.19 7.54
CA ARG A 107 -3.36 -16.65 6.78
C ARG A 107 -3.55 -18.08 6.24
N GLU A 108 -4.26 -18.91 6.98
CA GLU A 108 -4.64 -20.28 6.62
C GLU A 108 -5.57 -20.36 5.40
N ASN A 109 -6.17 -19.24 4.99
CA ASN A 109 -7.03 -19.15 3.82
C ASN A 109 -6.28 -18.69 2.55
N ILE A 110 -4.96 -18.46 2.63
CA ILE A 110 -4.14 -18.17 1.43
C ILE A 110 -4.19 -19.37 0.47
N GLY A 111 -4.56 -19.10 -0.78
CA GLY A 111 -4.70 -20.13 -1.82
C GLY A 111 -6.10 -20.74 -1.94
N LYS A 112 -7.03 -20.46 -1.01
CA LYS A 112 -8.43 -20.90 -1.12
C LYS A 112 -9.19 -20.11 -2.19
N THR A 113 -10.15 -20.77 -2.84
CA THR A 113 -11.04 -20.15 -3.82
C THR A 113 -12.19 -19.41 -3.13
N ALA A 114 -12.93 -18.58 -3.87
CA ALA A 114 -14.11 -17.91 -3.35
C ALA A 114 -15.18 -18.90 -2.84
N ASP A 115 -15.31 -20.06 -3.48
CA ASP A 115 -16.30 -21.07 -3.11
C ASP A 115 -15.90 -21.82 -1.84
N ASP A 116 -14.61 -22.07 -1.62
CA ASP A 116 -14.10 -22.61 -0.36
C ASP A 116 -14.41 -21.68 0.83
N LEU A 117 -14.29 -20.37 0.63
CA LEU A 117 -14.61 -19.37 1.67
C LEU A 117 -16.12 -19.29 1.94
N VAL A 118 -16.95 -19.48 0.91
CA VAL A 118 -18.41 -19.56 1.07
C VAL A 118 -18.82 -20.85 1.79
N ALA A 119 -18.20 -21.98 1.46
CA ALA A 119 -18.43 -23.23 2.16
C ALA A 119 -18.04 -23.12 3.64
N LEU A 120 -16.92 -22.45 3.95
CA LEU A 120 -16.50 -22.14 5.32
C LEU A 120 -17.54 -21.27 6.04
N TRP A 121 -18.04 -20.21 5.39
CA TRP A 121 -19.13 -19.38 5.93
C TRP A 121 -20.38 -20.20 6.23
N ASN A 122 -20.84 -21.02 5.28
CA ASN A 122 -22.06 -21.81 5.43
C ASN A 122 -21.93 -22.87 6.53
N SER A 123 -20.72 -23.39 6.76
CA SER A 123 -20.44 -24.30 7.87
C SER A 123 -20.47 -23.61 9.23
N GLU A 124 -19.97 -22.38 9.33
CA GLU A 124 -19.90 -21.63 10.60
C GLU A 124 -21.18 -20.83 10.88
N HIS A 125 -21.96 -20.50 9.86
CA HIS A 125 -23.19 -19.70 9.93
C HIS A 125 -24.36 -20.43 9.25
N PRO A 126 -24.80 -21.59 9.77
CA PRO A 126 -25.89 -22.37 9.17
C PRO A 126 -27.22 -21.62 9.10
N ASP A 127 -27.43 -20.64 9.98
CA ASP A 127 -28.64 -19.80 10.04
C ASP A 127 -28.62 -18.62 9.04
N ASP A 128 -27.47 -18.28 8.46
CA ASP A 128 -27.32 -17.22 7.45
C ASP A 128 -26.51 -17.70 6.22
N PRO A 129 -26.96 -18.76 5.52
CA PRO A 129 -26.19 -19.33 4.42
C PRO A 129 -26.16 -18.38 3.23
N VAL A 130 -25.14 -18.55 2.38
CA VAL A 130 -25.06 -17.98 1.04
C VAL A 130 -25.56 -19.03 0.05
N SER A 131 -26.49 -18.63 -0.82
CA SER A 131 -26.99 -19.42 -1.97
C SER A 131 -26.10 -19.29 -3.20
#